data_AF-A0A939A601-F1
#
_entry.id   AF-A0A939A601-F1
#
_cell.length_a   1.000
_cell.length_b   1.000
_cell.length_c   1.000
_cell.angle_alpha   90.00
_cell.angle_beta   90.00
_cell.angle_gamma   90.00
#
_symmetry.space_group_name_H-M   'P 1'
#
loop_
_entity.id
_entity.type
_entity.pdbx_description
1 polymer ?
#
loop_
_entity_poly.entity_id
_entity_poly.type
_entity_poly.pdbx_seq_one_letter_code
_entity_poly.pdbx_strand_id
1 'polypeptide(L)'
;MAAGVACLAAAPALAWSPDVHRYLAEKALRPVVPAGMVLTPDDDKFVEFYLWVGRALAHKSDEKDRDGADPDRFLKRYPHPRAFDAFAIRGFLGLSQEPTPAVWGLEEFQRNSGLDRFNLVVQGSAMPDLDQRNRKRLACDARRRVLADSSGQPLPADPAVLGLTFASADEASLQHAHRALAIETPCADDNCLAATPWNFAPDLGPAAALPSFAEAMAQRHLDLAILARTWGDTEDNQVGEYLALMWWSAGLHYVQDAANPAANVPLGGPGLWSHAKASRLAMAWRTAGGYLDLLPSALRIARQTLALAQWYSDAWLALQLDRLRMGKPAAAALAAAWTQTDADDPELLAALGEHLKPHLSGAFQSQPFDDGAGAILVRTLARLGSRQGGTLVDAAVAAMHPRLGQGPPRSPGQPLLDDDSGDPDDPDVQQATGRMALVHAQALRRVATASRLYWQALEQGSSDAAARRLRRQCLDTLDAQEARLAAYRRAPQPAPTLSAPMPTVLAAELGAIAAAAAGLWVWLRRRRPR
;
A
#
# COMPACT_ATOMS: atom_id res chain seq x y z
N MET A 1 13.49 -26.84 31.05
CA MET A 1 13.62 -26.78 29.59
C MET A 1 13.11 -25.42 29.15
N ALA A 2 14.01 -24.56 28.65
CA ALA A 2 13.68 -23.21 28.22
C ALA A 2 12.92 -23.28 26.89
N ALA A 3 11.60 -23.12 26.93
CA ALA A 3 10.82 -22.84 25.75
C ALA A 3 11.20 -21.43 25.28
N GLY A 4 11.95 -21.35 24.18
CA GLY A 4 12.27 -20.09 23.53
C GLY A 4 10.98 -19.37 23.19
N VAL A 5 10.81 -18.17 23.76
CA VAL A 5 9.82 -17.21 23.29
C VAL A 5 10.25 -16.84 21.88
N ALA A 6 9.68 -17.52 20.89
CA ALA A 6 9.70 -16.99 19.54
C ALA A 6 8.91 -15.68 19.60
N CYS A 7 9.61 -14.55 19.56
CA CYS A 7 9.02 -13.30 19.12
C CYS A 7 8.41 -13.59 17.74
N LEU A 8 7.12 -13.89 17.71
CA LEU A 8 6.34 -13.97 16.49
C LEU A 8 6.37 -12.57 15.89
N ALA A 9 7.34 -12.35 14.99
CA ALA A 9 7.44 -11.15 14.18
C ALA A 9 6.09 -10.91 13.51
N ALA A 10 5.70 -9.64 13.41
CA ALA A 10 4.52 -9.30 12.65
C ALA A 10 4.75 -9.70 11.19
N ALA A 11 3.66 -10.04 10.50
CA ALA A 11 3.73 -10.23 9.06
C ALA A 11 4.17 -8.92 8.39
N PRO A 12 5.01 -8.93 7.36
CA PRO A 12 4.88 -7.90 6.34
C PRO A 12 3.45 -8.02 5.75
N ALA A 13 2.66 -6.95 5.79
CA ALA A 13 1.47 -6.88 4.94
C ALA A 13 1.93 -6.72 3.50
N LEU A 14 1.21 -7.34 2.59
CA LEU A 14 1.66 -7.56 1.22
C LEU A 14 0.84 -6.73 0.25
N ALA A 15 1.54 -6.08 -0.68
CA ALA A 15 1.02 -5.67 -1.97
C ALA A 15 0.90 -6.89 -2.89
N TRP A 16 0.34 -6.64 -4.08
CA TRP A 16 0.47 -7.58 -5.19
C TRP A 16 1.92 -7.99 -5.39
N SER A 17 2.15 -9.24 -5.85
CA SER A 17 3.52 -9.68 -6.10
C SER A 17 4.15 -8.86 -7.23
N PRO A 18 5.50 -8.76 -7.28
CA PRO A 18 6.21 -8.11 -8.38
C PRO A 18 5.77 -8.59 -9.77
N ASP A 19 5.40 -9.87 -9.88
CA ASP A 19 4.92 -10.45 -11.14
C ASP A 19 3.54 -9.93 -11.53
N VAL A 20 2.61 -9.80 -10.57
CA VAL A 20 1.29 -9.21 -10.84
C VAL A 20 1.45 -7.78 -11.36
N HIS A 21 2.30 -6.95 -10.74
CA HIS A 21 2.60 -5.59 -11.23
C HIS A 21 3.05 -5.58 -12.70
N ARG A 22 4.02 -6.45 -13.04
CA ARG A 22 4.50 -6.61 -14.41
C ARG A 22 3.39 -7.05 -15.36
N TYR A 23 2.56 -8.00 -14.96
CA TYR A 23 1.53 -8.57 -15.82
C TYR A 23 0.44 -7.55 -16.15
N LEU A 24 0.06 -6.76 -15.14
CA LEU A 24 -0.87 -5.66 -15.30
C LEU A 24 -0.31 -4.56 -16.20
N ALA A 25 0.94 -4.15 -15.97
CA ALA A 25 1.60 -3.16 -16.81
C ALA A 25 1.73 -3.67 -18.25
N GLU A 26 2.19 -4.90 -18.45
CA GLU A 26 2.35 -5.51 -19.77
C GLU A 26 1.02 -5.51 -20.52
N LYS A 27 -0.06 -5.93 -19.85
CA LYS A 27 -1.36 -6.08 -20.48
C LYS A 27 -2.06 -4.75 -20.75
N ALA A 28 -2.02 -3.82 -19.79
CA ALA A 28 -2.73 -2.54 -19.88
C ALA A 28 -2.01 -1.52 -20.77
N LEU A 29 -0.67 -1.56 -20.82
CA LEU A 29 0.12 -0.50 -21.43
C LEU A 29 0.66 -0.82 -22.82
N ARG A 30 0.61 -2.09 -23.26
CA ARG A 30 1.06 -2.47 -24.60
C ARG A 30 0.43 -1.64 -25.72
N PRO A 31 -0.86 -1.25 -25.66
CA PRO A 31 -1.46 -0.43 -26.72
C PRO A 31 -1.11 1.05 -26.66
N VAL A 32 -0.59 1.56 -25.52
CA VAL A 32 -0.39 3.00 -25.28
C VAL A 32 1.08 3.41 -25.25
N VAL A 33 1.99 2.57 -24.76
CA VAL A 33 3.42 2.91 -24.72
C VAL A 33 4.01 2.83 -26.13
N PRO A 34 4.57 3.92 -26.68
CA PRO A 34 5.18 3.90 -27.99
C PRO A 34 6.35 2.92 -28.05
N ALA A 35 6.48 2.21 -29.17
CA ALA A 35 7.67 1.41 -29.44
C ALA A 35 8.91 2.33 -29.52
N GLY A 36 10.07 1.80 -29.15
CA GLY A 36 11.34 2.51 -29.26
C GLY A 36 12.29 2.21 -28.12
N MET A 37 13.52 2.69 -28.29
CA MET A 37 14.59 2.55 -27.31
C MET A 37 14.80 3.86 -26.57
N VAL A 38 15.22 3.78 -25.31
CA VAL A 38 15.70 4.91 -24.52
C VAL A 38 17.15 4.70 -24.10
N LEU A 39 17.88 5.80 -23.96
CA LEU A 39 19.26 5.79 -23.51
C LEU A 39 19.32 5.88 -21.98
N THR A 40 20.14 5.03 -21.41
CA THR A 40 20.36 4.97 -19.97
C THR A 40 21.31 6.11 -19.56
N PRO A 41 21.03 6.83 -18.45
CA PRO A 41 21.92 7.85 -17.93
C PRO A 41 23.26 7.23 -17.52
N ASP A 42 24.33 8.01 -17.59
CA ASP A 42 25.53 7.77 -16.79
C ASP A 42 25.41 8.45 -15.42
N ASP A 43 26.39 8.19 -14.54
CA ASP A 43 26.41 8.71 -13.17
C ASP A 43 26.44 10.27 -13.16
N ASP A 44 27.07 10.90 -14.14
CA ASP A 44 27.19 12.36 -14.22
C ASP A 44 25.86 13.02 -14.60
N LYS A 45 25.19 12.49 -15.62
CA LYS A 45 23.85 12.94 -16.05
C LYS A 45 22.85 12.82 -14.92
N PHE A 46 22.95 11.77 -14.11
CA PHE A 46 22.12 11.64 -12.93
C PHE A 46 22.31 12.80 -11.95
N VAL A 47 23.56 13.10 -11.57
CA VAL A 47 23.86 14.23 -10.67
C VAL A 47 23.36 15.55 -11.28
N GLU A 48 23.54 15.75 -12.58
CA GLU A 48 23.04 16.93 -13.29
C GLU A 48 21.51 17.05 -13.21
N PHE A 49 20.77 15.96 -13.38
CA PHE A 49 19.31 15.94 -13.27
C PHE A 49 18.84 16.41 -11.91
N TYR A 50 19.39 15.87 -10.82
CA TYR A 50 18.92 16.25 -9.48
C TYR A 50 19.33 17.65 -9.05
N LEU A 51 20.49 18.12 -9.50
CA LEU A 51 20.85 19.53 -9.38
C LEU A 51 19.86 20.41 -10.15
N TRP A 52 19.41 19.97 -11.32
CA TRP A 52 18.38 20.67 -12.10
C TRP A 52 17.01 20.63 -11.41
N VAL A 53 16.56 19.48 -10.88
CA VAL A 53 15.32 19.37 -10.10
C VAL A 53 15.36 20.32 -8.90
N GLY A 54 16.47 20.35 -8.15
CA GLY A 54 16.64 21.29 -7.05
C GLY A 54 16.52 22.76 -7.48
N ARG A 55 17.04 23.12 -8.66
CA ARG A 55 16.87 24.46 -9.26
C ARG A 55 15.42 24.72 -9.68
N ALA A 56 14.76 23.76 -10.31
CA ALA A 56 13.36 23.87 -10.73
C ALA A 56 12.44 24.08 -9.52
N LEU A 57 12.68 23.34 -8.42
CA LEU A 57 11.93 23.51 -7.16
C LEU A 57 12.27 24.82 -6.44
N ALA A 58 13.45 25.40 -6.65
CA ALA A 58 13.82 26.72 -6.12
C ALA A 58 13.32 27.90 -6.96
N HIS A 59 12.83 27.65 -8.18
CA HIS A 59 12.40 28.71 -9.09
C HIS A 59 11.16 29.44 -8.55
N LYS A 60 11.20 30.78 -8.59
CA LYS A 60 10.06 31.66 -8.28
C LYS A 60 9.28 31.90 -9.58
N SER A 61 8.09 31.35 -9.72
CA SER A 61 7.23 31.69 -10.87
C SER A 61 6.68 33.12 -10.71
N ASP A 62 6.45 33.83 -11.81
CA ASP A 62 5.84 35.15 -11.82
C ASP A 62 4.36 35.12 -11.38
N GLU A 63 3.72 33.94 -11.44
CA GLU A 63 2.44 33.71 -10.76
C GLU A 63 2.65 33.83 -9.26
N LYS A 64 1.98 34.80 -8.62
CA LYS A 64 1.91 34.91 -7.16
C LYS A 64 1.58 33.51 -6.61
N ASP A 65 2.53 32.91 -5.90
CA ASP A 65 2.40 31.62 -5.20
C ASP A 65 1.30 31.70 -4.13
N ARG A 66 0.03 31.74 -4.56
CA ARG A 66 -1.17 31.84 -3.71
C ARG A 66 -1.47 30.53 -2.98
N ASP A 67 -0.78 29.45 -3.35
CA ASP A 67 -1.17 28.07 -3.00
C ASP A 67 -0.22 27.38 -2.01
N GLY A 68 0.63 28.12 -1.29
CA GLY A 68 1.52 27.57 -0.25
C GLY A 68 2.75 26.82 -0.77
N ALA A 69 2.99 26.82 -2.09
CA ALA A 69 4.20 26.30 -2.72
C ALA A 69 5.37 27.29 -2.59
N ASP A 70 5.69 27.76 -1.37
CA ASP A 70 6.68 28.81 -1.13
C ASP A 70 8.12 28.37 -1.51
N PRO A 71 8.74 28.94 -2.57
CA PRO A 71 10.13 28.67 -2.93
C PRO A 71 11.11 29.02 -1.81
N ASP A 72 10.80 30.02 -0.98
CA ASP A 72 11.66 30.46 0.12
C ASP A 72 11.69 29.41 1.25
N ARG A 73 10.57 28.69 1.47
CA ARG A 73 10.53 27.54 2.39
C ARG A 73 11.40 26.37 1.89
N PHE A 74 11.40 26.10 0.58
CA PHE A 74 12.29 25.11 -0.02
C PHE A 74 13.77 25.52 0.15
N LEU A 75 14.10 26.76 -0.22
CA LEU A 75 15.46 27.30 -0.12
C LEU A 75 15.96 27.38 1.33
N LYS A 76 15.08 27.64 2.30
CA LYS A 76 15.45 27.60 3.72
C LYS A 76 15.91 26.21 4.15
N ARG A 77 15.29 25.16 3.62
CA ARG A 77 15.64 23.76 3.92
C ARG A 77 16.83 23.26 3.10
N TYR A 78 16.92 23.71 1.85
CA TYR A 78 17.96 23.33 0.88
C TYR A 78 18.62 24.60 0.29
N PRO A 79 19.53 25.24 1.04
CA PRO A 79 20.04 26.59 0.72
C PRO A 79 20.92 26.69 -0.52
N HIS A 80 21.39 25.57 -1.05
CA HIS A 80 22.13 25.52 -2.31
C HIS A 80 21.80 24.21 -3.05
N PRO A 81 21.89 24.15 -4.40
CA PRO A 81 21.55 22.95 -5.17
C PRO A 81 22.24 21.67 -4.69
N ARG A 82 23.52 21.77 -4.27
CA ARG A 82 24.27 20.63 -3.73
C ARG A 82 23.75 20.08 -2.39
N ALA A 83 22.86 20.79 -1.70
CA ALA A 83 22.21 20.32 -0.48
C ALA A 83 21.06 19.36 -0.78
N PHE A 84 20.60 19.33 -2.04
CA PHE A 84 19.57 18.45 -2.55
C PHE A 84 20.21 17.24 -3.25
N ASP A 85 21.04 16.51 -2.51
CA ASP A 85 21.68 15.28 -2.98
C ASP A 85 20.79 14.04 -2.79
N ALA A 86 21.27 12.86 -3.19
CA ALA A 86 20.51 11.60 -3.16
C ALA A 86 19.83 11.33 -1.81
N PHE A 87 20.53 11.58 -0.70
CA PHE A 87 19.97 11.42 0.66
C PHE A 87 18.82 12.41 0.92
N ALA A 88 19.00 13.67 0.52
CA ALA A 88 17.99 14.71 0.67
C ALA A 88 16.74 14.44 -0.19
N ILE A 89 16.93 13.95 -1.43
CA ILE A 89 15.84 13.61 -2.35
C ILE A 89 15.03 12.43 -1.85
N ARG A 90 15.69 11.37 -1.35
CA ARG A 90 15.00 10.25 -0.69
C ARG A 90 14.09 10.74 0.43
N GLY A 91 14.62 11.56 1.34
CA GLY A 91 13.83 12.15 2.42
C GLY A 91 12.69 13.03 1.92
N PHE A 92 12.96 13.87 0.91
CA PHE A 92 11.98 14.77 0.31
C PHE A 92 10.81 14.01 -0.34
N LEU A 93 11.09 12.93 -1.05
CA LEU A 93 10.07 12.08 -1.67
C LEU A 93 9.38 11.15 -0.65
N GLY A 94 9.92 10.99 0.56
CA GLY A 94 9.42 10.09 1.60
C GLY A 94 9.81 8.62 1.39
N LEU A 95 10.96 8.38 0.73
CA LEU A 95 11.57 7.07 0.51
C LEU A 95 12.54 6.72 1.65
N SER A 96 13.04 5.49 1.64
CA SER A 96 14.13 5.06 2.52
C SER A 96 15.35 5.96 2.38
N GLN A 97 15.85 6.50 3.50
CA GLN A 97 17.09 7.28 3.54
C GLN A 97 18.32 6.42 3.88
N GLU A 98 18.16 5.11 4.05
CA GLU A 98 19.28 4.18 4.23
C GLU A 98 20.16 4.18 2.97
N PRO A 99 21.50 4.28 3.10
CA PRO A 99 22.40 4.34 1.95
C PRO A 99 22.42 3.04 1.14
N THR A 100 22.00 1.91 1.74
CA THR A 100 21.85 0.64 1.04
C THR A 100 20.52 -0.06 1.42
N PRO A 101 19.84 -0.69 0.45
CA PRO A 101 20.22 -0.77 -0.97
C PRO A 101 19.98 0.53 -1.76
N ALA A 102 20.58 0.58 -2.95
CA ALA A 102 20.35 1.64 -3.93
C ALA A 102 18.90 1.58 -4.45
N VAL A 103 18.31 2.75 -4.73
CA VAL A 103 16.95 2.87 -5.26
C VAL A 103 17.04 3.06 -6.76
N TRP A 104 16.23 2.32 -7.52
CA TRP A 104 16.24 2.40 -8.97
C TRP A 104 15.66 3.71 -9.47
N GLY A 105 16.35 4.35 -10.42
CA GLY A 105 16.06 5.71 -10.86
C GLY A 105 16.55 6.78 -9.88
N LEU A 106 17.20 6.37 -8.78
CA LEU A 106 18.07 7.20 -7.96
C LEU A 106 19.53 6.71 -8.08
N GLU A 107 19.99 5.83 -7.20
CA GLU A 107 21.40 5.43 -7.19
C GLU A 107 21.70 4.22 -8.10
N GLU A 108 20.67 3.49 -8.54
CA GLU A 108 20.81 2.33 -9.43
C GLU A 108 20.04 2.54 -10.74
N PHE A 109 20.58 2.05 -11.85
CA PHE A 109 19.93 2.10 -13.15
C PHE A 109 20.39 0.94 -14.02
N GLN A 110 19.61 0.67 -15.07
CA GLN A 110 19.90 -0.45 -15.95
C GLN A 110 21.04 -0.02 -16.85
N ARG A 111 22.19 -0.70 -16.76
CA ARG A 111 23.40 -0.34 -17.53
C ARG A 111 23.43 -0.93 -18.94
N ASN A 112 22.35 -1.54 -19.39
CA ASN A 112 22.25 -2.09 -20.74
C ASN A 112 21.95 -0.97 -21.73
N SER A 113 22.73 -0.87 -22.80
CA SER A 113 22.48 0.11 -23.86
C SER A 113 21.22 -0.27 -24.65
N GLY A 114 20.34 0.71 -24.88
CA GLY A 114 19.11 0.54 -25.66
C GLY A 114 18.07 -0.31 -24.93
N LEU A 115 17.37 0.28 -23.97
CA LEU A 115 16.25 -0.38 -23.33
C LEU A 115 14.97 -0.06 -24.08
N ASP A 116 14.19 -1.09 -24.39
CA ASP A 116 12.85 -0.91 -24.94
C ASP A 116 11.96 -0.20 -23.92
N ARG A 117 11.30 0.89 -24.35
CA ARG A 117 10.42 1.74 -23.52
C ARG A 117 9.39 0.93 -22.74
N PHE A 118 8.75 0.00 -23.44
CA PHE A 118 7.69 -0.83 -22.85
C PHE A 118 8.26 -1.78 -21.80
N ASN A 119 9.36 -2.46 -22.08
CA ASN A 119 10.04 -3.30 -21.11
C ASN A 119 10.52 -2.51 -19.88
N LEU A 120 11.02 -1.28 -20.06
CA LEU A 120 11.42 -0.41 -18.96
C LEU A 120 10.24 -0.10 -18.03
N VAL A 121 9.10 0.28 -18.61
CA VAL A 121 7.87 0.57 -17.85
C VAL A 121 7.35 -0.67 -17.11
N VAL A 122 7.31 -1.82 -17.77
CA VAL A 122 6.88 -3.08 -17.16
C VAL A 122 7.77 -3.46 -15.99
N GLN A 123 9.09 -3.39 -16.16
CA GLN A 123 10.04 -3.73 -15.09
C GLN A 123 9.99 -2.70 -13.96
N GLY A 124 9.93 -1.41 -14.28
CA GLY A 124 9.86 -0.32 -13.33
C GLY A 124 8.62 -0.37 -12.44
N SER A 125 7.49 -0.89 -12.95
CA SER A 125 6.26 -1.08 -12.16
C SER A 125 6.39 -2.05 -10.97
N ALA A 126 7.40 -2.91 -11.00
CA ALA A 126 7.70 -3.86 -9.92
C ALA A 126 8.90 -3.44 -9.06
N MET A 127 9.64 -2.41 -9.44
CA MET A 127 10.86 -2.01 -8.72
C MET A 127 10.62 -1.57 -7.27
N PRO A 128 9.53 -0.86 -6.92
CA PRO A 128 9.29 -0.46 -5.53
C PRO A 128 9.26 -1.62 -4.51
N ASP A 129 8.92 -2.84 -4.95
CA ASP A 129 9.01 -4.06 -4.12
C ASP A 129 10.44 -4.60 -4.01
N LEU A 130 11.23 -4.42 -5.07
CA LEU A 130 12.51 -5.09 -5.26
C LEU A 130 13.70 -4.27 -4.73
N ASP A 131 13.58 -2.95 -4.67
CA ASP A 131 14.68 -2.05 -4.34
C ASP A 131 14.62 -1.44 -2.93
N GLN A 132 13.68 -1.92 -2.12
CA GLN A 132 13.54 -1.54 -0.71
C GLN A 132 13.34 -0.02 -0.49
N ARG A 133 12.97 0.77 -1.51
CA ARG A 133 12.65 2.20 -1.34
C ARG A 133 11.56 2.45 -0.30
N ASN A 134 10.69 1.46 -0.10
CA ASN A 134 9.56 1.50 0.81
C ASN A 134 9.87 1.04 2.23
N ARG A 135 11.10 0.57 2.49
CA ARG A 135 11.55 -0.01 3.75
C ARG A 135 12.34 0.99 4.58
N LYS A 136 12.50 0.72 5.88
CA LYS A 136 13.38 1.49 6.78
C LYS A 136 13.36 3.02 6.57
N ARG A 137 12.17 3.62 6.46
CA ARG A 137 12.02 5.09 6.49
C ARG A 137 12.27 5.59 7.90
N LEU A 138 13.52 5.74 8.26
CA LEU A 138 13.97 6.08 9.60
C LEU A 138 14.26 7.58 9.71
N ALA A 139 14.05 8.12 10.91
CA ALA A 139 14.38 9.50 11.22
C ALA A 139 15.90 9.64 11.34
N CYS A 140 16.47 10.69 10.75
CA CYS A 140 17.90 10.96 10.77
C CYS A 140 18.23 12.32 11.40
N ASP A 141 19.40 12.43 12.04
CA ASP A 141 19.95 13.71 12.52
C ASP A 141 20.53 14.54 11.36
N ALA A 142 20.95 15.78 11.65
CA ALA A 142 21.60 16.66 10.67
C ALA A 142 22.94 16.10 10.12
N ARG A 143 23.52 15.10 10.77
CA ARG A 143 24.71 14.36 10.33
C ARG A 143 24.35 13.08 9.55
N ARG A 144 23.07 12.92 9.19
CA ARG A 144 22.52 11.77 8.44
C ARG A 144 22.64 10.43 9.19
N ARG A 145 22.67 10.48 10.52
CA ARG A 145 22.68 9.28 11.35
C ARG A 145 21.28 8.98 11.85
N VAL A 146 20.90 7.70 11.81
CA VAL A 146 19.62 7.22 12.33
C VAL A 146 19.45 7.64 13.79
N LEU A 147 18.32 8.25 14.10
CA LEU A 147 17.90 8.57 15.45
C LEU A 147 17.36 7.32 16.13
N ALA A 148 17.65 7.17 17.42
CA ALA A 148 17.11 6.11 18.25
C ALA A 148 16.25 6.68 19.38
N ASP A 149 15.32 5.87 19.87
CA ASP A 149 14.53 6.18 21.07
C ASP A 149 15.34 5.92 22.36
N SER A 150 14.72 6.15 23.52
CA SER A 150 15.36 5.94 24.84
C SER A 150 15.73 4.48 25.12
N SER A 151 15.18 3.52 24.37
CA SER A 151 15.49 2.09 24.45
C SER A 151 16.55 1.66 23.42
N GLY A 152 17.09 2.60 22.64
CA GLY A 152 18.08 2.34 21.60
C GLY A 152 17.48 1.80 20.28
N GLN A 153 16.15 1.79 20.14
CA GLN A 153 15.50 1.33 18.91
C GLN A 153 15.45 2.43 17.86
N PRO A 154 15.67 2.12 16.56
CA PRO A 154 15.56 3.09 15.49
C PRO A 154 14.19 3.76 15.44
N LEU A 155 14.16 5.09 15.32
CA LEU A 155 12.94 5.85 15.18
C LEU A 155 12.48 5.88 13.72
N PRO A 156 11.20 5.64 13.41
CA PRO A 156 10.66 5.92 12.08
C PRO A 156 10.71 7.43 11.79
N ALA A 157 10.88 7.78 10.51
CA ALA A 157 10.82 9.17 10.02
C ALA A 157 9.47 9.81 10.35
N ASP A 158 8.42 9.00 10.35
CA ASP A 158 7.08 9.39 10.75
C ASP A 158 6.52 8.40 11.80
N PRO A 159 6.42 8.77 13.08
CA PRO A 159 5.83 7.89 14.09
C PRO A 159 4.38 7.49 13.84
N ALA A 160 3.65 8.18 12.96
CA ALA A 160 2.29 7.77 12.58
C ALA A 160 2.25 6.39 11.89
N VAL A 161 3.38 5.89 11.36
CA VAL A 161 3.45 4.55 10.77
C VAL A 161 3.38 3.42 11.80
N LEU A 162 3.61 3.72 13.09
CA LEU A 162 3.52 2.72 14.15
C LEU A 162 2.07 2.32 14.45
N GLY A 163 1.07 3.05 13.90
CA GLY A 163 -0.35 2.78 14.15
C GLY A 163 -0.90 1.54 13.43
N LEU A 164 -0.38 1.16 12.25
CA LEU A 164 -0.90 -0.01 11.52
C LEU A 164 -0.32 -1.34 12.00
N THR A 165 0.83 -1.33 12.68
CA THR A 165 1.59 -2.56 12.90
C THR A 165 2.04 -2.70 14.35
N PHE A 166 2.17 -3.95 14.79
CA PHE A 166 2.92 -4.29 16.00
C PHE A 166 4.40 -4.55 15.69
N ALA A 167 4.87 -3.98 14.59
CA ALA A 167 6.05 -4.40 13.88
C ALA A 167 7.22 -3.44 14.09
N SER A 168 8.40 -3.84 13.64
CA SER A 168 9.54 -2.92 13.53
C SER A 168 9.19 -1.73 12.63
N ALA A 169 9.89 -0.60 12.79
CA ALA A 169 9.72 0.57 11.92
C ALA A 169 9.87 0.23 10.42
N ASP A 170 10.66 -0.80 10.10
CA ASP A 170 10.85 -1.30 8.74
C ASP A 170 9.58 -1.94 8.16
N GLU A 171 9.02 -2.92 8.87
CA GLU A 171 7.77 -3.58 8.49
C GLU A 171 6.62 -2.58 8.43
N ALA A 172 6.52 -1.67 9.40
CA ALA A 172 5.54 -0.59 9.39
C ALA A 172 5.64 0.26 8.12
N SER A 173 6.84 0.72 7.79
CA SER A 173 7.11 1.51 6.60
C SER A 173 6.67 0.80 5.31
N LEU A 174 6.95 -0.50 5.20
CA LEU A 174 6.52 -1.31 4.06
C LEU A 174 4.99 -1.36 3.97
N GLN A 175 4.31 -1.66 5.07
CA GLN A 175 2.84 -1.77 5.06
C GLN A 175 2.13 -0.47 4.69
N HIS A 176 2.65 0.66 5.17
CA HIS A 176 2.09 1.97 4.87
C HIS A 176 2.34 2.39 3.41
N ALA A 177 3.41 1.88 2.78
CA ALA A 177 3.74 2.13 1.38
C ALA A 177 2.70 1.60 0.40
N HIS A 178 2.28 0.35 0.65
CA HIS A 178 1.48 -0.47 -0.27
C HIS A 178 -0.02 -0.43 0.02
N ARG A 179 -0.45 0.36 1.02
CA ARG A 179 -1.85 0.55 1.34
C ARG A 179 -2.37 1.85 0.75
N ALA A 180 -3.62 1.81 0.29
CA ALA A 180 -4.43 2.97 -0.07
C ALA A 180 -5.74 2.92 0.73
N LEU A 181 -5.68 3.29 2.01
CA LEU A 181 -6.83 3.17 2.90
C LEU A 181 -7.86 4.26 2.57
N ALA A 182 -9.07 3.86 2.17
CA ALA A 182 -10.18 4.78 1.93
C ALA A 182 -11.11 4.89 3.16
N ILE A 183 -10.53 5.20 4.33
CA ILE A 183 -11.30 5.41 5.55
C ILE A 183 -11.91 6.81 5.50
N GLU A 184 -13.23 6.88 5.32
CA GLU A 184 -13.96 8.15 5.30
C GLU A 184 -14.15 8.70 6.72
N THR A 185 -14.55 7.83 7.64
CA THR A 185 -14.76 8.18 9.05
C THR A 185 -14.37 6.96 9.88
N PRO A 186 -13.19 6.98 10.53
CA PRO A 186 -12.76 5.85 11.35
C PRO A 186 -13.80 5.52 12.41
N CYS A 187 -14.12 4.23 12.54
CA CYS A 187 -15.06 3.75 13.53
C CYS A 187 -14.44 2.61 14.34
N ALA A 188 -14.42 2.77 15.66
CA ALA A 188 -13.91 1.75 16.58
C ALA A 188 -15.01 0.82 17.12
N ASP A 189 -16.29 1.11 16.88
CA ASP A 189 -17.43 0.30 17.33
C ASP A 189 -17.61 -0.92 16.42
N ASP A 190 -17.78 -2.09 17.03
CA ASP A 190 -18.12 -3.33 16.35
C ASP A 190 -19.40 -3.21 15.49
N ASN A 191 -20.33 -2.32 15.86
CA ASN A 191 -21.54 -2.05 15.09
C ASN A 191 -21.23 -1.55 13.67
N CYS A 192 -20.08 -0.91 13.46
CA CYS A 192 -19.66 -0.45 12.13
C CYS A 192 -19.31 -1.59 11.19
N LEU A 193 -19.02 -2.80 11.67
CA LEU A 193 -18.78 -3.95 10.81
C LEU A 193 -20.02 -4.30 9.98
N ALA A 194 -21.22 -4.09 10.50
CA ALA A 194 -22.45 -4.40 9.76
C ALA A 194 -22.75 -3.34 8.68
N ALA A 195 -22.55 -2.05 8.98
CA ALA A 195 -22.99 -0.95 8.11
C ALA A 195 -21.89 -0.40 7.20
N THR A 196 -20.68 -0.26 7.72
CA THR A 196 -19.53 0.37 7.05
C THR A 196 -18.23 -0.34 7.45
N PRO A 197 -18.05 -1.62 7.13
CA PRO A 197 -16.89 -2.40 7.56
C PRO A 197 -15.55 -1.82 7.08
N TRP A 198 -15.53 -1.13 5.93
CA TRP A 198 -14.34 -0.43 5.42
C TRP A 198 -13.85 0.72 6.32
N ASN A 199 -14.72 1.24 7.20
CA ASN A 199 -14.38 2.26 8.18
C ASN A 199 -13.94 1.67 9.54
N PHE A 200 -14.07 0.34 9.73
CA PHE A 200 -13.81 -0.28 11.03
C PHE A 200 -12.32 -0.32 11.36
N ALA A 201 -11.93 0.47 12.35
CA ALA A 201 -10.56 0.70 12.74
C ALA A 201 -10.45 0.84 14.27
N PRO A 202 -10.63 -0.25 15.03
CA PRO A 202 -10.45 -0.28 16.48
C PRO A 202 -8.99 0.02 16.84
N ASP A 203 -8.82 0.99 17.74
CA ASP A 203 -7.55 1.33 18.38
C ASP A 203 -6.42 1.76 17.42
N LEU A 204 -6.63 2.89 16.74
CA LEU A 204 -5.65 3.50 15.83
C LEU A 204 -4.59 4.37 16.52
N GLY A 205 -4.54 4.35 17.85
CA GLY A 205 -3.72 5.29 18.61
C GLY A 205 -4.17 6.75 18.44
N PRO A 206 -3.54 7.69 19.14
CA PRO A 206 -3.97 9.09 19.25
C PRO A 206 -3.64 9.99 18.04
N ALA A 207 -3.09 9.45 16.94
CA ALA A 207 -2.94 10.17 15.69
C ALA A 207 -4.02 9.69 14.70
N ALA A 208 -5.16 10.38 14.70
CA ALA A 208 -6.41 10.00 14.03
C ALA A 208 -6.40 9.99 12.47
N ALA A 209 -5.26 9.71 11.84
CA ALA A 209 -5.18 9.35 10.44
C ALA A 209 -4.17 8.21 10.31
N LEU A 210 -4.60 7.03 9.84
CA LEU A 210 -3.67 6.00 9.40
C LEU A 210 -3.07 6.46 8.07
N PRO A 211 -1.81 6.95 8.01
CA PRO A 211 -1.31 7.52 6.77
C PRO A 211 -1.07 6.42 5.73
N SER A 212 -1.91 6.29 4.72
CA SER A 212 -1.58 5.49 3.54
C SER A 212 -0.70 6.30 2.60
N PHE A 213 0.43 5.76 2.16
CA PHE A 213 1.37 6.51 1.32
C PHE A 213 1.13 6.36 -0.18
N ALA A 214 0.33 5.38 -0.63
CA ALA A 214 0.11 5.13 -2.05
C ALA A 214 -0.34 6.39 -2.83
N GLU A 215 -1.25 7.19 -2.27
CA GLU A 215 -1.75 8.42 -2.91
C GLU A 215 -0.62 9.43 -3.16
N ALA A 216 0.13 9.75 -2.11
CA ALA A 216 1.24 10.68 -2.18
C ALA A 216 2.37 10.13 -3.06
N MET A 217 2.63 8.82 -3.01
CA MET A 217 3.68 8.20 -3.78
C MET A 217 3.38 8.18 -5.27
N ALA A 218 2.17 7.77 -5.68
CA ALA A 218 1.75 7.88 -7.07
C ALA A 218 1.91 9.32 -7.58
N GLN A 219 1.41 10.31 -6.84
CA GLN A 219 1.48 11.70 -7.28
C GLN A 219 2.91 12.24 -7.38
N ARG A 220 3.76 12.02 -6.37
CA ARG A 220 5.15 12.52 -6.36
C ARG A 220 5.98 11.91 -7.48
N HIS A 221 5.79 10.62 -7.74
CA HIS A 221 6.49 9.92 -8.81
C HIS A 221 6.01 10.41 -10.19
N LEU A 222 4.71 10.68 -10.37
CA LEU A 222 4.18 11.31 -11.58
C LEU A 222 4.78 12.70 -11.79
N ASP A 223 4.80 13.54 -10.75
CA ASP A 223 5.31 14.90 -10.85
C ASP A 223 6.80 14.91 -11.19
N LEU A 224 7.59 14.04 -10.56
CA LEU A 224 9.00 13.89 -10.89
C LEU A 224 9.23 13.35 -12.31
N ALA A 225 8.35 12.46 -12.79
CA ALA A 225 8.40 11.98 -14.17
C ALA A 225 8.09 13.06 -15.20
N ILE A 226 7.10 13.91 -14.91
CA ILE A 226 6.76 15.08 -15.76
C ILE A 226 7.95 16.04 -15.83
N LEU A 227 8.62 16.31 -14.70
CA LEU A 227 9.83 17.14 -14.66
C LEU A 227 10.99 16.51 -15.43
N ALA A 228 11.22 15.21 -15.27
CA ALA A 228 12.28 14.48 -15.99
C ALA A 228 12.10 14.55 -17.51
N ARG A 229 10.86 14.48 -17.98
CA ARG A 229 10.54 14.56 -19.42
C ARG A 229 10.89 15.91 -20.04
N THR A 230 10.89 16.99 -19.26
CA THR A 230 11.26 18.33 -19.74
C THR A 230 12.73 18.66 -19.52
N TRP A 231 13.54 17.68 -19.08
CA TRP A 231 14.94 17.88 -18.78
C TRP A 231 15.81 17.48 -19.97
N GLY A 232 16.62 18.42 -20.46
CA GLY A 232 17.58 18.25 -21.56
C GLY A 232 17.13 18.93 -22.86
N ASP A 233 18.03 19.66 -23.51
CA ASP A 233 17.83 20.13 -24.89
C ASP A 233 18.12 18.97 -25.87
N THR A 234 17.28 18.86 -26.90
CA THR A 234 17.11 17.84 -27.97
C THR A 234 18.02 16.60 -28.09
N GLU A 235 19.32 16.65 -27.80
CA GLU A 235 20.22 15.47 -27.80
C GLU A 235 20.19 14.71 -26.47
N ASP A 236 20.00 15.39 -25.33
CA ASP A 236 19.89 14.78 -23.99
C ASP A 236 18.46 14.29 -23.65
N ASN A 237 17.49 14.54 -24.54
CA ASN A 237 16.07 14.21 -24.34
C ASN A 237 15.82 12.71 -24.09
N GLN A 238 16.66 11.82 -24.60
CA GLN A 238 16.51 10.37 -24.38
C GLN A 238 16.84 9.94 -22.94
N VAL A 239 17.71 10.69 -22.24
CA VAL A 239 18.03 10.43 -20.83
C VAL A 239 16.92 10.95 -19.92
N GLY A 240 16.39 12.14 -20.22
CA GLY A 240 15.20 12.67 -19.56
C GLY A 240 14.00 11.73 -19.73
N GLU A 241 13.83 11.15 -20.92
CA GLU A 241 12.81 10.13 -21.19
C GLU A 241 13.01 8.86 -20.34
N TYR A 242 14.23 8.31 -20.24
CA TYR A 242 14.51 7.17 -19.37
C TYR A 242 14.09 7.44 -17.92
N LEU A 243 14.50 8.59 -17.38
CA LEU A 243 14.17 8.99 -16.01
C LEU A 243 12.66 9.19 -15.85
N ALA A 244 11.99 9.80 -16.82
CA ALA A 244 10.55 9.96 -16.82
C ALA A 244 9.83 8.60 -16.74
N LEU A 245 10.21 7.63 -17.57
CA LEU A 245 9.61 6.30 -17.57
C LEU A 245 9.90 5.53 -16.28
N MET A 246 11.11 5.64 -15.72
CA MET A 246 11.47 5.01 -14.45
C MET A 246 10.66 5.58 -13.28
N TRP A 247 10.57 6.91 -13.17
CA TRP A 247 9.78 7.54 -12.13
C TRP A 247 8.29 7.28 -12.31
N TRP A 248 7.78 7.39 -13.53
CA TRP A 248 6.38 7.12 -13.83
C TRP A 248 5.99 5.68 -13.48
N SER A 249 6.79 4.70 -13.90
CA SER A 249 6.51 3.29 -13.64
C SER A 249 6.57 2.94 -12.16
N ALA A 250 7.51 3.52 -11.40
CA ALA A 250 7.50 3.40 -9.96
C ALA A 250 6.26 4.06 -9.31
N GLY A 251 5.71 5.12 -9.90
CA GLY A 251 4.42 5.69 -9.49
C GLY A 251 3.22 4.80 -9.82
N LEU A 252 3.25 4.15 -10.99
CA LEU A 252 2.22 3.21 -11.44
C LEU A 252 2.05 2.05 -10.46
N HIS A 253 3.15 1.57 -9.88
CA HIS A 253 3.12 0.55 -8.82
C HIS A 253 2.09 0.88 -7.73
N TYR A 254 2.08 2.11 -7.21
CA TYR A 254 1.15 2.54 -6.16
C TYR A 254 -0.29 2.70 -6.66
N VAL A 255 -0.47 3.02 -7.96
CA VAL A 255 -1.79 3.00 -8.61
C VAL A 255 -2.31 1.56 -8.70
N GLN A 256 -1.42 0.60 -8.99
CA GLN A 256 -1.75 -0.81 -9.02
C GLN A 256 -2.10 -1.32 -7.62
N ASP A 257 -1.31 -0.99 -6.60
CA ASP A 257 -1.63 -1.34 -5.20
C ASP A 257 -2.98 -0.82 -4.76
N ALA A 258 -3.33 0.42 -5.10
CA ALA A 258 -4.64 1.00 -4.79
C ALA A 258 -5.80 0.27 -5.46
N ALA A 259 -5.55 -0.46 -6.56
CA ALA A 259 -6.55 -1.28 -7.20
C ALA A 259 -6.74 -2.64 -6.51
N ASN A 260 -5.81 -3.09 -5.67
CA ASN A 260 -5.97 -4.29 -4.85
C ASN A 260 -7.00 -4.02 -3.73
N PRO A 261 -8.21 -4.61 -3.77
CA PRO A 261 -9.23 -4.32 -2.77
C PRO A 261 -8.80 -4.67 -1.34
N ALA A 262 -7.95 -5.68 -1.17
CA ALA A 262 -7.46 -6.08 0.15
C ALA A 262 -6.49 -5.05 0.75
N ALA A 263 -5.84 -4.22 -0.05
CA ALA A 263 -4.96 -3.12 0.40
C ALA A 263 -5.73 -1.87 0.85
N ASN A 264 -7.05 -1.84 0.61
CA ASN A 264 -7.90 -0.67 0.82
C ASN A 264 -8.72 -0.72 2.12
N VAL A 265 -8.57 -1.79 2.90
CA VAL A 265 -9.27 -2.00 4.16
C VAL A 265 -8.31 -2.02 5.35
N PRO A 266 -8.67 -1.37 6.48
CA PRO A 266 -7.81 -1.34 7.67
C PRO A 266 -7.64 -2.71 8.33
N LEU A 267 -8.75 -3.43 8.55
CA LEU A 267 -8.83 -4.71 9.29
C LEU A 267 -9.69 -5.78 8.59
N GLY A 268 -10.03 -5.63 7.31
CA GLY A 268 -10.85 -6.59 6.56
C GLY A 268 -12.36 -6.45 6.81
N GLY A 269 -13.08 -7.59 6.74
CA GLY A 269 -14.54 -7.64 6.81
C GLY A 269 -15.10 -8.21 8.14
N PRO A 270 -16.43 -8.28 8.27
CA PRO A 270 -17.09 -8.85 9.44
C PRO A 270 -16.76 -10.33 9.68
N GLY A 271 -16.50 -11.09 8.60
CA GLY A 271 -16.11 -12.49 8.68
C GLY A 271 -14.79 -12.66 9.41
N LEU A 272 -13.77 -11.91 9.00
CA LEU A 272 -12.46 -11.88 9.65
C LEU A 272 -12.53 -11.51 11.14
N TRP A 273 -13.32 -10.50 11.51
CA TRP A 273 -13.45 -10.11 12.92
C TRP A 273 -14.14 -11.20 13.75
N SER A 274 -15.17 -11.81 13.20
CA SER A 274 -15.89 -12.92 13.84
C SER A 274 -14.96 -14.13 14.02
N HIS A 275 -14.15 -14.45 13.00
CA HIS A 275 -13.11 -15.46 13.07
C HIS A 275 -12.11 -15.14 14.18
N ALA A 276 -11.60 -13.91 14.26
CA ALA A 276 -10.62 -13.53 15.26
C ALA A 276 -11.16 -13.64 16.70
N LYS A 277 -12.42 -13.27 16.94
CA LYS A 277 -13.09 -13.47 18.23
C LYS A 277 -13.27 -14.95 18.59
N ALA A 278 -13.71 -15.77 17.63
CA ALA A 278 -13.88 -17.20 17.84
C ALA A 278 -12.54 -17.90 18.11
N SER A 279 -11.50 -17.56 17.34
CA SER A 279 -10.13 -18.05 17.52
C SER A 279 -9.56 -17.63 18.87
N ARG A 280 -9.77 -16.38 19.30
CA ARG A 280 -9.40 -15.93 20.64
C ARG A 280 -10.07 -16.76 21.72
N LEU A 281 -11.39 -16.99 21.62
CA LEU A 281 -12.13 -17.79 22.59
C LEU A 281 -11.57 -19.21 22.67
N ALA A 282 -11.32 -19.86 21.52
CA ALA A 282 -10.72 -21.18 21.47
C ALA A 282 -9.30 -21.21 22.10
N MET A 283 -8.49 -20.17 21.87
CA MET A 283 -7.17 -20.03 22.52
C MET A 283 -7.30 -19.78 24.02
N ALA A 284 -8.27 -18.99 24.48
CA ALA A 284 -8.53 -18.79 25.90
C ALA A 284 -8.84 -20.13 26.58
N TRP A 285 -9.62 -21.01 25.96
CA TRP A 285 -9.83 -22.36 26.46
C TRP A 285 -8.54 -23.18 26.57
N ARG A 286 -7.71 -23.17 25.52
CA ARG A 286 -6.46 -23.96 25.48
C ARG A 286 -5.39 -23.46 26.43
N THR A 287 -5.33 -22.14 26.65
CA THR A 287 -4.33 -21.46 27.48
C THR A 287 -4.81 -21.21 28.92
N ALA A 288 -5.99 -21.72 29.28
CA ALA A 288 -6.68 -21.43 30.54
C ALA A 288 -6.80 -19.92 30.81
N GLY A 289 -7.16 -19.14 29.80
CA GLY A 289 -7.30 -17.68 29.87
C GLY A 289 -5.98 -16.93 29.83
N GLY A 290 -4.91 -17.54 29.34
CA GLY A 290 -3.56 -16.94 29.29
C GLY A 290 -2.63 -17.35 30.43
N TYR A 291 -3.07 -18.25 31.32
CA TYR A 291 -2.26 -18.75 32.43
C TYR A 291 -1.21 -19.78 31.99
N LEU A 292 -1.52 -20.59 30.97
CA LEU A 292 -0.67 -21.67 30.50
C LEU A 292 0.17 -21.27 29.28
N ASP A 293 -0.21 -20.21 28.57
CA ASP A 293 0.53 -19.65 27.43
C ASP A 293 -0.01 -18.24 27.08
N LEU A 294 0.59 -17.54 26.13
CA LEU A 294 0.17 -16.23 25.65
C LEU A 294 -1.27 -16.26 25.07
N LEU A 295 -2.13 -15.36 25.55
CA LEU A 295 -3.46 -15.14 24.98
C LEU A 295 -3.52 -13.82 24.18
N PRO A 296 -3.31 -13.86 22.84
CA PRO A 296 -3.32 -12.65 22.01
C PRO A 296 -4.71 -12.02 21.93
N SER A 297 -4.77 -10.68 21.79
CA SER A 297 -6.02 -9.96 21.59
C SER A 297 -6.70 -10.34 20.27
N ALA A 298 -8.02 -10.15 20.16
CA ALA A 298 -8.76 -10.39 18.91
C ALA A 298 -8.23 -9.49 17.78
N LEU A 299 -7.83 -8.26 18.09
CA LEU A 299 -7.18 -7.35 17.15
C LEU A 299 -5.87 -7.92 16.58
N ARG A 300 -5.03 -8.51 17.44
CA ARG A 300 -3.79 -9.14 16.99
C ARG A 300 -4.06 -10.32 16.06
N ILE A 301 -5.01 -11.19 16.43
CA ILE A 301 -5.41 -12.33 15.60
C ILE A 301 -5.95 -11.83 14.26
N ALA A 302 -6.87 -10.86 14.26
CA ALA A 302 -7.44 -10.29 13.04
C ALA A 302 -6.37 -9.72 12.10
N ARG A 303 -5.40 -8.96 12.62
CA ARG A 303 -4.29 -8.40 11.82
C ARG A 303 -3.39 -9.50 11.23
N GLN A 304 -3.10 -10.55 11.99
CA GLN A 304 -2.31 -11.69 11.50
C GLN A 304 -3.04 -12.45 10.40
N THR A 305 -4.33 -12.77 10.62
CA THR A 305 -5.16 -13.45 9.64
C THR A 305 -5.37 -12.58 8.38
N LEU A 306 -5.52 -11.26 8.53
CA LEU A 306 -5.58 -10.34 7.39
C LEU A 306 -4.32 -10.43 6.52
N ALA A 307 -3.14 -10.40 7.12
CA ALA A 307 -1.89 -10.45 6.38
C ALA A 307 -1.73 -11.79 5.63
N LEU A 308 -2.13 -12.91 6.24
CA LEU A 308 -2.16 -14.22 5.59
C LEU A 308 -3.17 -14.26 4.44
N ALA A 309 -4.37 -13.69 4.64
CA ALA A 309 -5.41 -13.62 3.61
C ALA A 309 -4.99 -12.75 2.42
N GLN A 310 -4.32 -11.62 2.67
CA GLN A 310 -3.72 -10.77 1.65
C GLN A 310 -2.68 -11.54 0.84
N TRP A 311 -1.72 -12.17 1.52
CA TRP A 311 -0.72 -13.03 0.87
C TRP A 311 -1.34 -14.11 -0.01
N TYR A 312 -2.28 -14.88 0.55
CA TYR A 312 -2.93 -15.97 -0.16
C TYR A 312 -3.68 -15.46 -1.39
N SER A 313 -4.44 -14.37 -1.23
CA SER A 313 -5.16 -13.72 -2.33
C SER A 313 -4.23 -13.31 -3.48
N ASP A 314 -3.09 -12.72 -3.14
CA ASP A 314 -2.14 -12.20 -4.13
C ASP A 314 -1.36 -13.33 -4.81
N ALA A 315 -0.92 -14.34 -4.06
CA ALA A 315 -0.26 -15.53 -4.60
C ALA A 315 -1.22 -16.34 -5.50
N TRP A 316 -2.49 -16.46 -5.10
CA TRP A 316 -3.53 -17.07 -5.91
C TRP A 316 -3.77 -16.29 -7.21
N LEU A 317 -3.85 -14.95 -7.15
CA LEU A 317 -4.00 -14.12 -8.34
C LEU A 317 -2.82 -14.29 -9.29
N ALA A 318 -1.59 -14.23 -8.79
CA ALA A 318 -0.37 -14.43 -9.59
C ALA A 318 -0.43 -15.76 -10.35
N LEU A 319 -0.79 -16.86 -9.69
CA LEU A 319 -0.97 -18.17 -10.30
C LEU A 319 -2.04 -18.16 -11.42
N GLN A 320 -3.17 -17.47 -11.22
CA GLN A 320 -4.20 -17.36 -12.25
C GLN A 320 -3.73 -16.55 -13.46
N LEU A 321 -3.04 -15.43 -13.23
CA LEU A 321 -2.50 -14.60 -14.32
C LEU A 321 -1.40 -15.34 -15.10
N ASP A 322 -0.55 -16.12 -14.41
CA ASP A 322 0.42 -17.02 -15.03
C ASP A 322 -0.23 -18.04 -15.95
N ARG A 323 -1.32 -18.66 -15.49
CA ARG A 323 -2.11 -19.60 -16.31
C ARG A 323 -2.64 -18.91 -17.56
N LEU A 324 -3.21 -17.71 -17.43
CA LEU A 324 -3.71 -16.92 -18.57
C LEU A 324 -2.60 -16.59 -19.57
N ARG A 325 -1.42 -16.17 -19.09
CA ARG A 325 -0.23 -15.91 -19.94
C ARG A 325 0.23 -17.15 -20.70
N MET A 326 0.19 -18.31 -20.06
CA MET A 326 0.56 -19.59 -20.67
C MET A 326 -0.54 -20.20 -21.55
N GLY A 327 -1.68 -19.52 -21.74
CA GLY A 327 -2.83 -20.07 -22.48
C GLY A 327 -3.48 -21.27 -21.78
N LYS A 328 -3.31 -21.41 -20.46
CA LYS A 328 -3.89 -22.46 -19.64
C LYS A 328 -5.23 -22.02 -19.04
N PRO A 329 -6.11 -22.97 -18.67
CA PRO A 329 -7.36 -22.64 -17.99
C PRO A 329 -7.09 -21.89 -16.67
N ALA A 330 -7.83 -20.80 -16.47
CA ALA A 330 -7.87 -20.00 -15.24
C ALA A 330 -9.33 -19.74 -14.86
N ALA A 331 -9.56 -19.11 -13.70
CA ALA A 331 -10.91 -18.77 -13.25
C ALA A 331 -11.64 -17.93 -14.32
N ALA A 332 -12.87 -18.34 -14.67
CA ALA A 332 -13.60 -17.80 -15.82
C ALA A 332 -13.79 -16.27 -15.78
N ALA A 333 -14.08 -15.71 -14.60
CA ALA A 333 -14.21 -14.27 -14.42
C ALA A 333 -12.90 -13.52 -14.73
N LEU A 334 -11.76 -14.06 -14.31
CA LEU A 334 -10.44 -13.49 -14.59
C LEU A 334 -10.08 -13.62 -16.07
N ALA A 335 -10.37 -14.78 -16.69
CA ALA A 335 -10.15 -14.97 -18.12
C ALA A 335 -10.94 -13.95 -18.96
N ALA A 336 -12.21 -13.72 -18.62
CA ALA A 336 -13.03 -12.71 -19.27
C ALA A 336 -12.44 -11.30 -19.08
N ALA A 337 -12.13 -10.90 -17.85
CA ALA A 337 -11.54 -9.59 -17.57
C ALA A 337 -10.18 -9.39 -18.27
N TRP A 338 -9.34 -10.42 -18.34
CA TRP A 338 -8.04 -10.40 -19.02
C TRP A 338 -8.16 -10.11 -20.52
N THR A 339 -9.25 -10.52 -21.15
CA THR A 339 -9.52 -10.19 -22.57
C THR A 339 -10.08 -8.78 -22.78
N GLN A 340 -10.49 -8.09 -21.71
CA GLN A 340 -11.17 -6.79 -21.75
C GLN A 340 -10.34 -5.67 -21.11
N THR A 341 -9.06 -5.89 -20.88
CA THR A 341 -8.16 -4.91 -20.25
C THR A 341 -7.89 -3.71 -21.16
N ASP A 342 -8.15 -3.80 -22.45
CA ASP A 342 -8.05 -2.71 -23.44
C ASP A 342 -9.27 -1.78 -23.41
N ALA A 343 -10.42 -2.28 -22.96
CA ALA A 343 -11.62 -1.48 -22.75
C ALA A 343 -11.55 -0.68 -21.43
N ASP A 344 -12.28 0.43 -21.38
CA ASP A 344 -12.41 1.22 -20.16
C ASP A 344 -13.39 0.59 -19.16
N ASP A 345 -13.08 0.73 -17.88
CA ASP A 345 -13.97 0.37 -16.79
C ASP A 345 -14.98 1.50 -16.55
N PRO A 346 -16.28 1.27 -16.80
CA PRO A 346 -17.29 2.32 -16.72
C PRO A 346 -17.54 2.79 -15.27
N GLU A 347 -17.32 1.94 -14.28
CA GLU A 347 -17.50 2.30 -12.86
C GLU A 347 -16.41 3.25 -12.40
N LEU A 348 -15.14 2.96 -12.76
CA LEU A 348 -14.02 3.87 -12.51
C LEU A 348 -14.23 5.21 -13.22
N LEU A 349 -14.57 5.20 -14.51
CA LEU A 349 -14.80 6.44 -15.26
C LEU A 349 -15.96 7.27 -14.67
N ALA A 350 -17.05 6.64 -14.24
CA ALA A 350 -18.15 7.32 -13.58
C ALA A 350 -17.70 7.95 -12.25
N ALA A 351 -16.93 7.22 -11.43
CA ALA A 351 -16.41 7.73 -10.16
C ALA A 351 -15.41 8.87 -10.35
N LEU A 352 -14.56 8.80 -11.39
CA LEU A 352 -13.68 9.89 -11.79
C LEU A 352 -14.44 11.08 -12.36
N GLY A 353 -15.58 10.84 -13.03
CA GLY A 353 -16.44 11.88 -13.58
C GLY A 353 -16.82 12.94 -12.55
N GLU A 354 -17.06 12.59 -11.29
CA GLU A 354 -17.30 13.58 -10.22
C GLU A 354 -16.09 14.49 -9.96
N HIS A 355 -14.87 13.97 -10.09
CA HIS A 355 -13.63 14.73 -9.92
C HIS A 355 -13.22 15.49 -11.18
N LEU A 356 -13.59 15.00 -12.37
CA LEU A 356 -13.28 15.61 -13.67
C LEU A 356 -14.33 16.65 -14.10
N LYS A 357 -15.58 16.56 -13.61
CA LYS A 357 -16.69 17.50 -13.90
C LYS A 357 -16.32 18.99 -13.74
N PRO A 358 -15.62 19.42 -12.68
CA PRO A 358 -15.17 20.81 -12.56
C PRO A 358 -14.32 21.27 -13.76
N HIS A 359 -13.47 20.40 -14.30
CA HIS A 359 -12.56 20.67 -15.42
C HIS A 359 -13.24 20.59 -16.80
N LEU A 360 -14.38 19.90 -16.89
CA LEU A 360 -15.16 19.78 -18.13
C LEU A 360 -16.12 20.98 -18.36
N SER A 361 -16.38 21.81 -17.34
CA SER A 361 -17.39 22.87 -17.38
C SER A 361 -16.94 24.20 -18.02
N GLY A 362 -15.74 24.24 -18.63
CA GLY A 362 -15.33 25.32 -19.54
C GLY A 362 -14.93 26.65 -18.89
N ALA A 363 -14.87 26.76 -17.56
CA ALA A 363 -14.52 28.00 -16.85
C ALA A 363 -13.16 28.00 -16.13
N PHE A 364 -12.35 26.94 -16.20
CA PHE A 364 -10.99 26.92 -15.63
C PHE A 364 -9.97 26.37 -16.63
N GLN A 365 -8.88 27.11 -16.80
CA GLN A 365 -7.80 26.88 -17.78
C GLN A 365 -6.74 25.85 -17.31
N SER A 366 -7.02 25.02 -16.31
CA SER A 366 -6.13 23.91 -15.93
C SER A 366 -6.57 22.62 -16.63
N GLN A 367 -5.62 21.89 -17.20
CA GLN A 367 -5.92 20.55 -17.70
C GLN A 367 -6.40 19.68 -16.52
N PRO A 368 -7.30 18.71 -16.72
CA PRO A 368 -7.90 17.91 -15.64
C PRO A 368 -6.89 17.17 -14.73
N PHE A 369 -5.62 17.10 -15.16
CA PHE A 369 -4.54 16.39 -14.47
C PHE A 369 -3.62 17.31 -13.65
N ASP A 370 -3.75 18.64 -13.78
CA ASP A 370 -2.94 19.61 -13.04
C ASP A 370 -3.30 19.70 -11.55
N ASP A 371 -4.44 19.14 -11.14
CA ASP A 371 -4.87 19.10 -9.74
C ASP A 371 -4.33 17.88 -8.98
N GLY A 372 -3.58 17.00 -9.64
CA GLY A 372 -2.95 15.83 -9.04
C GLY A 372 -3.58 14.50 -9.47
N ALA A 373 -3.38 14.13 -10.74
CA ALA A 373 -3.94 12.93 -11.35
C ALA A 373 -3.65 11.62 -10.59
N GLY A 374 -2.40 11.39 -10.18
CA GLY A 374 -1.99 10.18 -9.47
C GLY A 374 -2.73 10.02 -8.14
N ALA A 375 -2.84 11.12 -7.39
CA ALA A 375 -3.58 11.14 -6.13
C ALA A 375 -5.07 10.85 -6.34
N ILE A 376 -5.70 11.50 -7.33
CA ILE A 376 -7.13 11.31 -7.65
C ILE A 376 -7.41 9.85 -8.04
N LEU A 377 -6.57 9.27 -8.90
CA LEU A 377 -6.71 7.88 -9.33
C LEU A 377 -6.60 6.91 -8.16
N VAL A 378 -5.55 7.04 -7.34
CA VAL A 378 -5.37 6.19 -6.15
C VAL A 378 -6.55 6.31 -5.20
N ARG A 379 -7.00 7.53 -4.89
CA ARG A 379 -8.13 7.74 -3.97
C ARG A 379 -9.44 7.13 -4.50
N THR A 380 -9.67 7.25 -5.80
CA THR A 380 -10.88 6.71 -6.44
C THR A 380 -10.86 5.18 -6.46
N LEU A 381 -9.73 4.58 -6.83
CA LEU A 381 -9.54 3.13 -6.77
C LEU A 381 -9.70 2.60 -5.35
N ALA A 382 -9.08 3.26 -4.38
CA ALA A 382 -9.17 2.92 -2.96
C ALA A 382 -10.62 2.91 -2.46
N ARG A 383 -11.40 3.95 -2.81
CA ARG A 383 -12.82 4.03 -2.43
C ARG A 383 -13.64 2.90 -3.02
N LEU A 384 -13.51 2.64 -4.32
CA LEU A 384 -14.22 1.54 -4.99
C LEU A 384 -13.81 0.17 -4.41
N GLY A 385 -12.51 -0.05 -4.20
CA GLY A 385 -11.97 -1.29 -3.68
C GLY A 385 -12.27 -1.52 -2.20
N SER A 386 -12.36 -0.48 -1.37
CA SER A 386 -12.63 -0.63 0.08
C SER A 386 -13.94 -1.36 0.38
N ARG A 387 -14.98 -1.15 -0.45
CA ARG A 387 -16.27 -1.84 -0.36
C ARG A 387 -16.19 -3.32 -0.72
N GLN A 388 -15.14 -3.73 -1.44
CA GLN A 388 -14.89 -5.09 -1.89
C GLN A 388 -13.79 -5.79 -1.09
N GLY A 389 -12.92 -5.03 -0.40
CA GLY A 389 -11.77 -5.55 0.32
C GLY A 389 -12.15 -6.53 1.44
N GLY A 390 -13.20 -6.23 2.20
CA GLY A 390 -13.71 -7.16 3.22
C GLY A 390 -14.16 -8.48 2.62
N THR A 391 -14.90 -8.44 1.49
CA THR A 391 -15.34 -9.63 0.75
C THR A 391 -14.17 -10.45 0.24
N LEU A 392 -13.13 -9.79 -0.30
CA LEU A 392 -11.94 -10.47 -0.81
C LEU A 392 -11.17 -11.16 0.32
N VAL A 393 -10.98 -10.47 1.45
CA VAL A 393 -10.31 -11.01 2.63
C VAL A 393 -11.08 -12.20 3.20
N ASP A 394 -12.40 -12.07 3.37
CA ASP A 394 -13.24 -13.16 3.90
C ASP A 394 -13.23 -14.37 2.96
N ALA A 395 -13.24 -14.15 1.64
CA ALA A 395 -13.13 -15.22 0.65
C ALA A 395 -11.74 -15.89 0.68
N ALA A 396 -10.65 -15.13 0.81
CA ALA A 396 -9.31 -15.68 0.95
C ALA A 396 -9.16 -16.53 2.21
N VAL A 397 -9.71 -16.06 3.35
CA VAL A 397 -9.74 -16.83 4.61
C VAL A 397 -10.52 -18.15 4.46
N ALA A 398 -11.61 -18.15 3.69
CA ALA A 398 -12.40 -19.37 3.44
C ALA A 398 -11.72 -20.34 2.46
N ALA A 399 -10.92 -19.84 1.52
CA ALA A 399 -10.23 -20.64 0.52
C ALA A 399 -8.90 -21.23 1.00
N MET A 400 -8.23 -20.61 1.97
CA MET A 400 -6.94 -21.08 2.48
C MET A 400 -7.06 -22.33 3.36
N HIS A 401 -6.02 -23.16 3.38
CA HIS A 401 -5.99 -24.33 4.23
C HIS A 401 -5.98 -23.94 5.72
N PRO A 402 -6.74 -24.62 6.61
CA PRO A 402 -6.83 -24.24 8.03
C PRO A 402 -5.49 -24.21 8.78
N ARG A 403 -4.49 -24.99 8.33
CA ARG A 403 -3.14 -24.97 8.94
C ARG A 403 -2.36 -23.71 8.60
N LEU A 404 -2.60 -23.09 7.45
CA LEU A 404 -1.96 -21.83 7.09
C LEU A 404 -2.34 -20.74 8.09
N GLY A 405 -3.62 -20.71 8.51
CA GLY A 405 -4.12 -19.80 9.55
C GLY A 405 -3.51 -19.98 10.94
N GLN A 406 -2.70 -21.02 11.16
CA GLN A 406 -2.00 -21.31 12.42
C GLN A 406 -0.48 -21.04 12.34
N GLY A 407 0.05 -20.80 11.13
CA GLY A 407 1.46 -20.57 10.89
C GLY A 407 1.86 -19.10 11.05
N PRO A 408 3.17 -18.81 11.14
CA PRO A 408 3.65 -17.44 11.03
C PRO A 408 3.34 -16.91 9.63
N PRO A 409 3.21 -15.59 9.48
CA PRO A 409 2.98 -14.97 8.20
C PRO A 409 4.12 -15.22 7.21
N ARG A 410 3.79 -15.30 5.92
CA ARG A 410 4.74 -15.53 4.83
C ARG A 410 5.35 -14.22 4.32
N SER A 411 6.50 -14.33 3.66
CA SER A 411 7.17 -13.18 3.03
C SER A 411 6.53 -12.84 1.67
N PRO A 412 6.58 -11.56 1.23
CA PRO A 412 6.15 -11.18 -0.12
C PRO A 412 6.81 -12.03 -1.21
N GLY A 413 6.06 -12.34 -2.27
CA GLY A 413 6.59 -13.05 -3.45
C GLY A 413 6.86 -14.55 -3.25
N GLN A 414 6.57 -15.13 -2.09
CA GLN A 414 6.60 -16.58 -1.95
C GLN A 414 5.45 -17.22 -2.74
N PRO A 415 5.72 -18.27 -3.54
CA PRO A 415 4.69 -18.94 -4.33
C PRO A 415 3.69 -19.66 -3.43
N LEU A 416 2.49 -19.84 -3.95
CA LEU A 416 1.47 -20.68 -3.32
C LEU A 416 1.90 -22.15 -3.42
N LEU A 417 1.87 -22.87 -2.30
CA LEU A 417 2.07 -24.32 -2.24
C LEU A 417 0.73 -25.05 -2.25
N ASP A 418 0.74 -26.32 -2.65
CA ASP A 418 -0.48 -27.13 -2.72
C ASP A 418 -1.16 -27.27 -1.34
N ASP A 419 -0.40 -27.26 -0.24
CA ASP A 419 -0.89 -27.37 1.13
C ASP A 419 -1.36 -26.05 1.74
N ASP A 420 -1.20 -24.93 1.02
CA ASP A 420 -1.68 -23.62 1.44
C ASP A 420 -3.17 -23.40 1.07
N SER A 421 -3.70 -24.18 0.13
CA SER A 421 -5.10 -24.10 -0.33
C SER A 421 -5.97 -25.16 0.34
N GLY A 422 -7.25 -24.83 0.55
CA GLY A 422 -8.26 -25.82 0.88
C GLY A 422 -8.45 -26.85 -0.24
N ASP A 423 -9.18 -27.92 0.06
CA ASP A 423 -9.49 -28.97 -0.93
C ASP A 423 -10.22 -28.35 -2.15
N PRO A 424 -9.68 -28.44 -3.37
CA PRO A 424 -10.30 -27.86 -4.56
C PRO A 424 -11.65 -28.50 -4.92
N ASP A 425 -11.93 -29.70 -4.41
CA ASP A 425 -13.22 -30.39 -4.60
C ASP A 425 -14.27 -29.99 -3.53
N ASP A 426 -13.87 -29.24 -2.49
CA ASP A 426 -14.78 -28.72 -1.47
C ASP A 426 -15.65 -27.57 -2.06
N PRO A 427 -16.99 -27.69 -2.03
CA PRO A 427 -17.90 -26.64 -2.53
C PRO A 427 -17.68 -25.27 -1.89
N ASP A 428 -17.27 -25.21 -0.61
CA ASP A 428 -17.04 -23.95 0.10
C ASP A 428 -15.76 -23.27 -0.42
N VAL A 429 -14.71 -24.04 -0.70
CA VAL A 429 -13.46 -23.56 -1.31
C VAL A 429 -13.70 -23.11 -2.75
N GLN A 430 -14.50 -23.84 -3.52
CA GLN A 430 -14.90 -23.44 -4.88
C GLN A 430 -15.71 -22.14 -4.86
N GLN A 431 -16.65 -22.00 -3.92
CA GLN A 431 -17.41 -20.78 -3.77
C GLN A 431 -16.52 -19.59 -3.38
N ALA A 432 -15.59 -19.80 -2.44
CA ALA A 432 -14.66 -18.79 -1.98
C ALA A 432 -13.72 -18.31 -3.10
N THR A 433 -13.07 -19.25 -3.81
CA THR A 433 -12.20 -18.93 -4.96
C THR A 433 -12.99 -18.29 -6.12
N GLY A 434 -14.25 -18.67 -6.33
CA GLY A 434 -15.15 -18.01 -7.28
C GLY A 434 -15.42 -16.54 -6.91
N ARG A 435 -15.63 -16.23 -5.63
CA ARG A 435 -15.77 -14.83 -5.16
C ARG A 435 -14.47 -14.04 -5.32
N MET A 436 -13.32 -14.64 -5.00
CA MET A 436 -12.01 -14.03 -5.23
C MET A 436 -11.83 -13.68 -6.71
N ALA A 437 -12.16 -14.62 -7.61
CA ALA A 437 -12.06 -14.41 -9.06
C ALA A 437 -12.89 -13.21 -9.53
N LEU A 438 -14.12 -13.06 -9.04
CA LEU A 438 -15.01 -11.95 -9.40
C LEU A 438 -14.46 -10.60 -8.94
N VAL A 439 -14.00 -10.51 -7.69
CA VAL A 439 -13.47 -9.26 -7.14
C VAL A 439 -12.17 -8.87 -7.86
N HIS A 440 -11.26 -9.82 -8.07
CA HIS A 440 -10.02 -9.57 -8.82
C HIS A 440 -10.28 -9.23 -10.30
N ALA A 441 -11.28 -9.83 -10.94
CA ALA A 441 -11.66 -9.50 -12.31
C ALA A 441 -12.11 -8.03 -12.45
N GLN A 442 -12.86 -7.51 -11.46
CA GLN A 442 -13.24 -6.10 -11.42
C GLN A 442 -12.03 -5.20 -11.18
N ALA A 443 -11.17 -5.56 -10.22
CA ALA A 443 -9.93 -4.84 -9.95
C ALA A 443 -9.01 -4.77 -11.19
N LEU A 444 -8.87 -5.87 -11.93
CA LEU A 444 -8.07 -5.99 -13.15
C LEU A 444 -8.53 -5.01 -14.25
N ARG A 445 -9.85 -4.85 -14.43
CA ARG A 445 -10.38 -3.88 -15.40
C ARG A 445 -10.11 -2.45 -14.96
N ARG A 446 -10.39 -2.12 -13.70
CA ARG A 446 -10.16 -0.79 -13.14
C ARG A 446 -8.69 -0.38 -13.21
N VAL A 447 -7.77 -1.26 -12.83
CA VAL A 447 -6.34 -0.95 -12.86
C VAL A 447 -5.83 -0.76 -14.29
N ALA A 448 -6.36 -1.50 -15.26
CA ALA A 448 -5.97 -1.32 -16.66
C ALA A 448 -6.37 0.07 -17.18
N THR A 449 -7.61 0.51 -16.91
CA THR A 449 -8.08 1.87 -17.22
C THR A 449 -7.27 2.94 -16.47
N ALA A 450 -7.06 2.76 -15.17
CA ALA A 450 -6.26 3.69 -14.37
C ALA A 450 -4.82 3.81 -14.88
N SER A 451 -4.21 2.71 -15.31
CA SER A 451 -2.84 2.70 -15.88
C SER A 451 -2.75 3.55 -17.15
N ARG A 452 -3.74 3.46 -18.04
CA ARG A 452 -3.81 4.29 -19.25
C ARG A 452 -4.06 5.77 -18.93
N LEU A 453 -4.96 6.07 -18.01
CA LEU A 453 -5.20 7.45 -17.57
C LEU A 453 -3.98 8.06 -16.88
N TYR A 454 -3.24 7.25 -16.12
CA TYR A 454 -1.99 7.67 -15.49
C TYR A 454 -0.89 7.92 -16.52
N TRP A 455 -0.88 7.18 -17.63
CA TRP A 455 0.02 7.44 -18.77
C TRP A 455 -0.34 8.74 -19.47
N GLN A 456 -1.63 8.95 -19.73
CA GLN A 456 -2.13 10.21 -20.29
C GLN A 456 -1.74 11.41 -19.41
N ALA A 457 -1.79 11.26 -18.08
CA ALA A 457 -1.36 12.32 -17.17
C ALA A 457 0.14 12.65 -17.27
N LEU A 458 1.00 11.67 -17.58
CA LEU A 458 2.41 11.93 -17.92
C LEU A 458 2.50 12.74 -19.21
N GLU A 459 1.75 12.36 -20.24
CA GLU A 459 1.78 13.03 -21.54
C GLU A 459 1.31 14.48 -21.48
N GLN A 460 0.29 14.74 -20.65
CA GLN A 460 -0.45 15.99 -20.62
C GLN A 460 -0.01 16.93 -19.48
N GLY A 461 0.75 16.42 -18.50
CA GLY A 461 1.13 17.19 -17.31
C GLY A 461 2.06 18.37 -17.60
N SER A 462 1.77 19.49 -16.93
CA SER A 462 2.62 20.69 -16.92
C SER A 462 3.80 20.55 -15.95
N SER A 463 5.03 20.85 -16.41
CA SER A 463 6.23 20.88 -15.57
C SER A 463 6.13 21.90 -14.43
N ASP A 464 5.56 23.07 -14.69
CA ASP A 464 5.41 24.12 -13.68
C ASP A 464 4.43 23.69 -12.59
N ALA A 465 3.30 23.10 -12.99
CA ALA A 465 2.32 22.57 -12.05
C ALA A 465 2.90 21.40 -11.23
N ALA A 466 3.67 20.50 -11.88
CA ALA A 466 4.36 19.40 -11.23
C ALA A 466 5.40 19.90 -10.20
N ALA A 467 6.24 20.88 -10.55
CA ALA A 467 7.21 21.46 -9.62
C ALA A 467 6.53 22.07 -8.39
N ARG A 468 5.45 22.86 -8.59
CA ARG A 468 4.71 23.47 -7.49
C ARG A 468 4.04 22.44 -6.58
N ARG A 469 3.37 21.43 -7.16
CA ARG A 469 2.73 20.35 -6.39
C ARG A 469 3.77 19.56 -5.61
N LEU A 470 4.86 19.14 -6.26
CA LEU A 470 5.93 18.38 -5.64
C LEU A 470 6.54 19.15 -4.47
N ARG A 471 6.86 20.44 -4.66
CA ARG A 471 7.36 21.34 -3.60
C ARG A 471 6.41 21.41 -2.42
N ARG A 472 5.14 21.78 -2.68
CA ARG A 472 4.13 21.94 -1.62
C ARG A 472 3.91 20.64 -0.84
N GLN A 473 3.56 19.56 -1.53
CA GLN A 473 3.18 18.30 -0.90
C GLN A 473 4.33 17.68 -0.10
N CYS A 474 5.56 17.75 -0.61
CA CYS A 474 6.72 17.20 0.09
C CYS A 474 7.09 18.04 1.31
N LEU A 475 7.10 19.38 1.20
CA LEU A 475 7.38 20.25 2.34
C LEU A 475 6.32 20.11 3.44
N ASP A 476 5.03 20.08 3.08
CA ASP A 476 3.93 19.89 4.04
C ASP A 476 4.03 18.55 4.76
N THR A 477 4.43 17.51 4.04
CA THR A 477 4.66 16.19 4.63
C THR A 477 5.84 16.23 5.59
N LEU A 478 6.97 16.82 5.20
CA LEU A 478 8.16 16.90 6.04
C LEU A 478 7.90 17.67 7.33
N ASP A 479 7.22 18.83 7.26
CA ASP A 479 6.90 19.63 8.44
C ASP A 479 5.94 18.87 9.38
N ALA A 480 4.95 18.16 8.81
CA ALA A 480 4.04 17.35 9.60
C ALA A 480 4.74 16.14 10.25
N GLN A 481 5.69 15.51 9.55
CA GLN A 481 6.52 14.43 10.08
C GLN A 481 7.40 14.90 11.22
N GLU A 482 8.08 16.04 11.06
CA GLU A 482 8.92 16.65 12.10
C GLU A 482 8.11 17.01 13.35
N ALA A 483 6.92 17.58 13.17
CA ALA A 483 6.02 17.88 14.27
C ALA A 483 5.60 16.62 15.05
N ARG A 484 5.25 15.54 14.32
CA ARG A 484 4.90 14.24 14.93
C ARG A 484 6.08 13.59 15.63
N LEU A 485 7.26 13.61 15.01
CA LEU A 485 8.50 13.09 15.60
C LEU A 485 8.88 13.86 16.87
N ALA A 486 8.80 15.19 16.86
CA ALA A 486 9.05 16.01 18.03
C ALA A 486 8.03 15.77 19.15
N ALA A 487 6.76 15.53 18.83
CA ALA A 487 5.75 15.12 19.79
C ALA A 487 6.06 13.73 20.39
N TYR A 488 6.36 12.75 19.55
CA TYR A 488 6.71 11.38 19.97
C TYR A 488 7.95 11.36 20.87
N ARG A 489 8.99 12.13 20.55
CA ARG A 489 10.21 12.18 21.39
C ARG A 489 9.98 12.80 22.77
N ARG A 490 9.00 13.70 22.91
CA ARG A 490 8.63 14.31 24.21
C ARG A 490 7.80 13.37 25.07
N ALA A 491 6.93 12.58 24.44
CA ALA A 491 6.08 11.61 25.12
C ALA A 491 5.97 10.36 24.25
N PRO A 492 6.95 9.43 24.33
CA PRO A 492 6.90 8.18 23.60
C PRO A 492 5.65 7.42 24.00
N GLN A 493 4.89 6.97 23.02
CA GLN A 493 3.67 6.25 23.31
C GLN A 493 4.00 4.78 23.52
N PRO A 494 3.39 4.14 24.54
CA PRO A 494 3.57 2.71 24.72
C PRO A 494 3.05 1.98 23.48
N ALA A 495 3.80 0.98 23.02
CA ALA A 495 3.29 0.08 21.99
C ALA A 495 1.94 -0.49 22.44
N PRO A 496 0.93 -0.57 21.56
CA PRO A 496 -0.36 -1.13 21.93
C PRO A 496 -0.17 -2.52 22.56
N THR A 497 -0.74 -2.72 23.74
CA THR A 497 -0.49 -3.92 24.56
C THR A 497 -0.86 -5.18 23.79
N LEU A 498 0.15 -6.03 23.54
CA LEU A 498 0.05 -7.28 22.78
C LEU A 498 -0.73 -8.40 23.49
N SER A 499 -1.09 -8.18 24.74
CA SER A 499 -1.81 -9.08 25.64
C SER A 499 -2.97 -8.35 26.30
N ALA A 500 -4.09 -9.05 26.50
CA ALA A 500 -5.18 -8.52 27.32
C ALA A 500 -4.78 -8.59 28.81
N PRO A 501 -5.16 -7.60 29.65
CA PRO A 501 -4.94 -7.69 31.09
C PRO A 501 -5.69 -8.89 31.70
N MET A 502 -4.98 -9.64 32.55
CA MET A 502 -5.35 -10.94 33.12
C MET A 502 -6.65 -11.05 33.96
N PRO A 503 -7.22 -10.04 34.67
CA PRO A 503 -8.28 -10.35 35.65
C PRO A 503 -9.74 -10.15 35.20
N THR A 504 -10.07 -9.14 34.39
CA THR A 504 -11.47 -8.74 34.17
C THR A 504 -12.16 -9.47 33.02
N VAL A 505 -11.39 -9.86 32.00
CA VAL A 505 -11.89 -10.60 30.83
C VAL A 505 -12.29 -12.02 31.20
N LEU A 506 -11.57 -12.65 32.15
CA LEU A 506 -11.85 -14.00 32.64
C LEU A 506 -13.26 -14.10 33.24
N ALA A 507 -13.70 -13.10 34.03
CA ALA A 507 -15.01 -13.11 34.68
C ALA A 507 -16.17 -12.94 33.68
N ALA A 508 -16.01 -12.06 32.69
CA ALA A 508 -17.03 -11.82 31.66
C ALA A 508 -17.13 -12.99 30.68
N GLU A 509 -15.99 -13.52 30.21
CA GLU A 509 -15.95 -14.63 29.25
C GLU A 509 -16.38 -15.95 29.91
N LEU A 510 -15.90 -16.26 31.13
CA LEU A 510 -16.39 -17.43 31.90
C LEU A 510 -17.87 -17.29 32.29
N GLY A 511 -18.33 -16.06 32.57
CA GLY A 511 -19.74 -15.77 32.82
C GLY A 511 -20.62 -16.07 31.60
N ALA A 512 -20.21 -15.66 30.41
CA ALA A 512 -20.90 -15.97 29.15
C ALA A 512 -20.91 -17.48 28.85
N ILE A 513 -19.80 -18.16 29.12
CA ILE A 513 -19.66 -19.62 28.98
C ILE A 513 -20.59 -20.35 29.96
N ALA A 514 -20.62 -19.95 31.23
CA ALA A 514 -21.49 -20.54 32.24
C ALA A 514 -22.97 -20.34 31.87
N ALA A 515 -23.34 -19.17 31.33
CA ALA A 515 -24.67 -18.90 30.84
C ALA A 515 -25.04 -19.76 29.62
N ALA A 516 -24.13 -19.94 28.66
CA ALA A 516 -24.35 -20.79 27.48
C ALA A 516 -24.49 -22.28 27.87
N ALA A 517 -23.63 -22.78 28.76
CA ALA A 517 -23.70 -24.14 29.28
C ALA A 517 -24.99 -24.37 30.09
N ALA A 518 -25.41 -23.40 30.91
CA ALA A 518 -26.68 -23.45 31.62
C ALA A 518 -27.87 -23.45 30.65
N GLY A 519 -27.84 -22.63 29.60
CA GLY A 519 -28.86 -22.58 28.56
C GLY A 519 -28.99 -23.91 27.80
N LEU A 520 -27.86 -24.50 27.39
CA LEU A 520 -27.82 -25.80 26.73
C LEU A 520 -28.33 -26.91 27.66
N TRP A 521 -27.94 -26.90 28.93
CA TRP A 521 -28.42 -27.87 29.93
C TRP A 521 -29.94 -27.76 30.15
N VAL A 522 -30.49 -26.54 30.27
CA VAL A 522 -31.94 -26.31 30.37
C VAL A 522 -32.66 -26.79 29.12
N TRP A 523 -32.12 -26.51 27.92
CA TRP A 523 -32.70 -26.97 26.65
C TRP A 523 -32.69 -28.49 26.52
N LEU A 524 -31.58 -29.15 26.86
CA LEU A 524 -31.46 -30.61 26.87
C LEU A 524 -32.41 -31.25 27.90
N ARG A 525 -32.61 -30.64 29.07
CA ARG A 525 -33.59 -31.11 30.07
C ARG A 525 -35.04 -31.00 29.59
N ARG A 526 -35.38 -29.94 28.84
CA ARG A 526 -36.73 -29.73 28.28
C ARG A 526 -37.05 -30.66 27.10
N ARG A 527 -36.03 -31.23 26.45
CA ARG A 527 -36.19 -32.17 25.32
C ARG A 527 -36.17 -33.65 25.71
N ARG A 528 -36.03 -33.99 26.99
CA ARG A 528 -36.24 -35.38 27.43
C ARG A 528 -37.74 -35.70 27.33
N PRO A 529 -38.15 -36.71 26.53
CA PRO A 529 -39.51 -37.22 26.59
C PRO A 529 -39.77 -37.74 28.01
N ARG A 530 -40.98 -37.52 28.52
CA ARG A 530 -41.43 -38.11 29.79
C ARG A 530 -41.48 -39.63 29.69
#